data_AF-A0A1V4T4I9-F1
#
_entry.id   AF-A0A1V4T4I9-F1
#
_cell.length_a   1.000
_cell.length_b   1.000
_cell.length_c   1.000
_cell.angle_alpha   90.00
_cell.angle_beta   90.00
_cell.angle_gamma   90.00
#
_symmetry.space_group_name_H-M   'P 1'
#
loop_
_entity.id
_entity.type
_entity.pdbx_description
1 polymer ?
#
loop_
_entity_poly.entity_id
_entity_poly.type
_entity_poly.pdbx_seq_one_letter_code
_entity_poly.pdbx_strand_id
1 'polypeptide(L)'
;MTAGMLSTNRPQPVLPQSDLSKIYSGAKELLDEIINSDLPSNIRQYFAEQLRKIIISIEEYKITGSSEVVSIVEATFGKAVLSKDLIDGKDTNTEMKKFWTFMAKTALVVSTVAGALQIADYTAKTFPELNTPEKVIHISVENSKLESV
;
A
#
# COMPACT_ATOMS: atom_id res chain seq x y z
N MET A 1 9.72 12.65 -36.22
CA MET A 1 8.39 12.60 -35.56
C MET A 1 8.18 11.25 -34.86
N THR A 2 9.07 10.88 -33.92
CA THR A 2 9.09 9.54 -33.29
C THR A 2 8.80 9.56 -31.78
N ALA A 3 8.76 10.74 -31.16
CA ALA A 3 8.50 10.89 -29.72
C ALA A 3 7.04 10.59 -29.32
N GLY A 4 6.08 10.74 -30.25
CA GLY A 4 4.65 10.56 -29.97
C GLY A 4 4.21 9.11 -29.79
N MET A 5 5.01 8.12 -30.22
CA MET A 5 4.62 6.69 -30.18
C MET A 5 5.05 5.95 -28.92
N LEU A 6 5.83 6.57 -28.03
CA LEU A 6 6.22 5.96 -26.74
C LEU A 6 5.35 6.41 -25.56
N SER A 7 4.49 7.43 -25.75
CA SER A 7 3.77 8.08 -24.64
C SER A 7 2.43 7.43 -24.29
N THR A 8 1.90 6.53 -25.12
CA THR A 8 0.48 6.12 -25.04
C THR A 8 0.26 4.76 -24.38
N ASN A 9 1.30 4.09 -23.89
CA ASN A 9 1.15 2.70 -23.41
C ASN A 9 1.96 2.41 -22.14
N ARG A 10 1.76 3.23 -21.11
CA ARG A 10 1.86 2.71 -19.75
C ARG A 10 0.43 2.57 -19.25
N PRO A 11 -0.14 1.36 -19.23
CA PRO A 11 -1.32 1.12 -18.41
C PRO A 11 -0.92 1.49 -16.99
N GLN A 12 -1.28 2.71 -16.56
CA GLN A 12 -1.07 3.07 -15.18
C GLN A 12 -1.93 2.10 -14.37
N PRO A 13 -1.34 1.42 -13.39
CA PRO A 13 -2.09 0.48 -12.59
C PRO A 13 -3.22 1.21 -11.88
N VAL A 14 -4.46 1.03 -12.34
CA VAL A 14 -5.65 1.66 -11.77
C VAL A 14 -6.17 0.77 -10.64
N LEU A 15 -6.02 1.25 -9.40
CA LEU A 15 -6.61 0.62 -8.23
C LEU A 15 -8.12 0.82 -8.29
N PRO A 16 -8.91 -0.21 -7.91
CA PRO A 16 -10.34 -0.05 -7.73
C PRO A 16 -10.64 1.07 -6.73
N GLN A 17 -11.62 1.91 -7.05
CA GLN A 17 -12.06 3.01 -6.18
C GLN A 17 -12.41 2.50 -4.75
N SER A 18 -12.93 1.28 -4.65
CA SER A 18 -13.25 0.62 -3.38
C SER A 18 -12.03 0.40 -2.50
N ASP A 19 -10.89 0.03 -3.09
CA ASP A 19 -9.68 -0.27 -2.33
C ASP A 19 -8.93 1.01 -1.98
N LEU A 20 -8.92 2.00 -2.86
CA LEU A 20 -8.47 3.37 -2.54
C LEU A 20 -9.24 3.95 -1.36
N SER A 21 -10.57 3.80 -1.35
CA SER A 21 -11.39 4.30 -0.25
C SER A 21 -11.08 3.59 1.07
N LYS A 22 -10.80 2.27 1.05
CA LYS A 22 -10.41 1.51 2.25
C LYS A 22 -9.04 1.93 2.77
N ILE A 23 -8.07 2.13 1.87
CA ILE A 23 -6.72 2.60 2.26
C ILE A 23 -6.83 4.02 2.83
N TYR A 24 -7.62 4.90 2.21
CA TYR A 24 -7.83 6.26 2.70
C TYR A 24 -8.47 6.28 4.10
N SER A 25 -9.59 5.56 4.29
CA SER A 25 -10.26 5.52 5.59
C SER A 25 -9.36 4.88 6.66
N GLY A 26 -8.71 3.77 6.33
CA GLY A 26 -7.79 3.10 7.25
C GLY A 26 -6.55 3.95 7.60
N ALA A 27 -6.00 4.69 6.64
CA ALA A 27 -4.89 5.61 6.88
C ALA A 27 -5.30 6.75 7.82
N LYS A 28 -6.52 7.28 7.65
CA LYS A 28 -7.04 8.37 8.47
C LYS A 28 -7.33 7.92 9.90
N GLU A 29 -7.99 6.77 10.07
CA GLU A 29 -8.25 6.17 11.38
C GLU A 29 -6.94 5.88 12.12
N LEU A 30 -5.98 5.23 11.44
CA LEU A 30 -4.68 4.91 12.02
C LEU A 30 -3.84 6.16 12.34
N LEU A 31 -3.98 7.23 11.55
CA LEU A 31 -3.30 8.50 11.81
C LEU A 31 -3.80 9.10 13.13
N ASP A 32 -5.11 9.11 13.34
CA ASP A 32 -5.69 9.61 14.60
C ASP A 32 -5.29 8.73 15.79
N GLU A 33 -5.25 7.40 15.63
CA GLU A 33 -4.76 6.49 16.67
C GLU A 33 -3.29 6.76 17.04
N ILE A 34 -2.42 6.92 16.04
CA ILE A 34 -0.99 7.15 16.27
C ILE A 34 -0.73 8.52 16.89
N ILE A 35 -1.44 9.57 16.49
CA ILE A 35 -1.30 10.91 17.10
C ILE A 35 -1.61 10.85 18.60
N ASN A 36 -2.65 10.10 18.98
CA ASN A 36 -3.11 9.95 20.36
C ASN A 36 -2.40 8.84 21.14
N SER A 37 -1.53 8.06 20.49
CA SER A 37 -0.79 6.97 21.11
C SER A 37 0.30 7.44 22.06
N ASP A 38 0.77 6.55 22.93
CA ASP A 38 1.93 6.77 23.80
C ASP A 38 3.26 6.37 23.13
N LEU A 39 3.33 6.44 21.80
CA LEU A 39 4.55 6.11 21.06
C LEU A 39 5.64 7.17 21.28
N PRO A 40 6.94 6.76 21.29
CA PRO A 40 8.06 7.68 21.26
C PRO A 40 7.91 8.75 20.17
N SER A 41 8.24 10.01 20.48
CA SER A 41 7.90 11.14 19.58
C SER A 41 8.50 11.01 18.18
N ASN A 42 9.71 10.44 18.08
CA ASN A 42 10.39 10.15 16.83
C ASN A 42 9.62 9.14 15.96
N ILE A 43 9.13 8.05 16.55
CA ILE A 43 8.36 7.01 15.86
C ILE A 43 6.99 7.55 15.47
N ARG A 44 6.32 8.23 16.41
CA ARG A 44 5.00 8.83 16.20
C ARG A 44 5.02 9.83 15.05
N GLN A 45 6.00 10.73 15.04
CA GLN A 45 6.16 11.72 13.97
C GLN A 45 6.39 11.04 12.63
N TYR A 46 7.25 10.02 12.60
CA TYR A 46 7.54 9.29 11.38
C TYR A 46 6.31 8.57 10.82
N PHE A 47 5.57 7.82 11.64
CA PHE A 47 4.37 7.11 11.21
C PHE A 47 3.27 8.07 10.77
N ALA A 48 3.05 9.16 11.50
CA ALA A 48 2.09 10.19 11.11
C ALA A 48 2.45 10.84 9.77
N GLU A 49 3.75 11.09 9.52
CA GLU A 49 4.22 11.64 8.24
C GLU A 49 3.95 10.67 7.09
N GLN A 50 4.23 9.38 7.24
CA GLN A 50 3.98 8.39 6.19
C GLN A 50 2.48 8.23 5.89
N LEU A 51 1.63 8.17 6.93
CA LEU A 51 0.18 8.08 6.74
C LEU A 51 -0.38 9.31 6.04
N ARG A 52 0.10 10.51 6.37
CA ARG A 52 -0.30 11.74 5.66
C ARG A 52 0.11 11.72 4.19
N LYS A 53 1.31 11.23 3.88
CA LYS A 53 1.76 11.07 2.48
C LYS A 53 0.87 10.11 1.71
N ILE A 54 0.45 9.00 2.33
CA ILE A 54 -0.49 8.05 1.72
C ILE A 54 -1.84 8.72 1.46
N ILE A 55 -2.38 9.46 2.43
CA ILE A 55 -3.65 10.19 2.29
C ILE A 55 -3.60 11.15 1.10
N ILE A 56 -2.58 12.01 1.04
CA ILE A 56 -2.40 12.98 -0.06
C ILE A 56 -2.27 12.25 -1.40
N SER A 57 -1.51 11.15 -1.45
CA SER A 57 -1.32 10.38 -2.68
C SER A 57 -2.61 9.72 -3.17
N ILE A 58 -3.53 9.38 -2.27
CA ILE A 58 -4.85 8.85 -2.62
C ILE A 58 -5.77 9.97 -3.09
N GLU A 59 -5.72 11.15 -2.47
CA GLU A 59 -6.48 12.33 -2.91
C GLU A 59 -6.03 12.77 -4.31
N GLU A 60 -4.73 12.76 -4.56
CA GLU A 60 -4.10 13.12 -5.84
C GLU A 60 -4.03 11.95 -6.82
N TYR A 61 -4.63 10.79 -6.50
CA TYR A 61 -4.53 9.57 -7.30
C TYR A 61 -4.99 9.76 -8.75
N LYS A 62 -5.96 10.64 -8.99
CA LYS A 62 -6.42 10.99 -10.36
C LYS A 62 -5.35 11.69 -11.21
N ILE A 63 -4.32 12.25 -10.58
CA ILE A 63 -3.24 13.04 -11.19
C ILE A 63 -1.95 12.21 -11.23
N THR A 64 -1.58 11.56 -10.12
CA THR A 64 -0.29 10.85 -9.96
C THR A 64 -0.40 9.35 -10.22
N GLY A 65 -1.59 8.77 -10.09
CA GLY A 65 -1.83 7.33 -10.21
C GLY A 65 -1.25 6.53 -9.05
N SER A 66 -1.08 5.22 -9.24
CA SER A 66 -0.54 4.31 -8.21
C SER A 66 0.94 4.51 -7.87
N SER A 67 1.69 5.25 -8.69
CA SER A 67 3.15 5.38 -8.55
C SER A 67 3.59 6.02 -7.23
N GLU A 68 2.87 7.06 -6.77
CA GLU A 68 3.20 7.74 -5.51
C GLU A 68 2.96 6.85 -4.30
N VAL A 69 1.83 6.13 -4.29
CA VAL A 69 1.50 5.19 -3.20
C VAL A 69 2.56 4.09 -3.13
N VAL A 70 2.97 3.52 -4.27
CA VAL A 70 4.07 2.54 -4.34
C VAL A 70 5.34 3.10 -3.72
N SER A 71 5.76 4.30 -4.15
CA SER A 71 7.01 4.91 -3.71
C SER A 71 7.04 5.18 -2.20
N ILE A 72 5.91 5.64 -1.63
CA ILE A 72 5.80 5.88 -0.19
C ILE A 72 5.88 4.58 0.59
N VAL A 73 5.19 3.53 0.12
CA VAL A 73 5.25 2.21 0.75
C VAL A 73 6.68 1.67 0.70
N GLU A 74 7.35 1.75 -0.45
CA GLU A 74 8.75 1.30 -0.61
C GLU A 74 9.72 2.10 0.27
N ALA A 75 9.59 3.43 0.31
CA ALA A 75 10.41 4.29 1.17
C ALA A 75 10.19 3.99 2.65
N THR A 76 8.95 3.69 3.04
CA THR A 76 8.61 3.37 4.44
C THR A 76 9.26 2.07 4.88
N PHE A 77 9.14 1.01 4.07
CA PHE A 77 9.80 -0.26 4.34
C PHE A 77 11.32 -0.14 4.26
N GLY A 78 11.86 0.57 3.26
CA GLY A 78 13.29 0.78 3.10
C GLY A 78 13.91 1.46 4.33
N LYS A 79 13.25 2.49 4.87
CA LYS A 79 13.72 3.15 6.08
C LYS A 79 13.59 2.27 7.32
N ALA A 80 12.57 1.42 7.42
CA ALA A 80 12.49 0.46 8.52
C ALA A 80 13.58 -0.61 8.46
N VAL A 81 13.96 -1.07 7.26
CA VAL A 81 15.11 -1.96 7.09
C VAL A 81 16.41 -1.29 7.56
N LEU A 82 16.58 0.00 7.29
CA LEU A 82 17.77 0.76 7.70
C LEU A 82 17.75 1.16 9.18
N SER A 83 16.58 1.28 9.80
CA SER A 83 16.40 1.74 11.17
C SER A 83 15.67 0.69 12.01
N LYS A 84 16.44 -0.14 12.70
CA LYS A 84 15.91 -1.21 13.57
C LYS A 84 14.95 -0.67 14.64
N ASP A 85 15.13 0.55 15.12
CA ASP A 85 14.23 1.20 16.09
C ASP A 85 12.78 1.35 15.60
N LEU A 86 12.54 1.33 14.28
CA LEU A 86 11.19 1.38 13.71
C LEU A 86 10.50 0.01 13.67
N ILE A 87 11.27 -1.06 13.84
CA ILE A 87 10.82 -2.46 13.81
C ILE A 87 10.84 -3.07 15.22
N ASP A 88 11.84 -2.72 16.03
CA ASP A 88 11.99 -3.12 17.43
C ASP A 88 10.86 -2.52 18.26
N GLY A 89 9.79 -3.29 18.42
CA GLY A 89 8.55 -2.86 19.07
C GLY A 89 7.29 -3.24 18.32
N LYS A 90 7.39 -3.74 17.08
CA LYS A 90 6.22 -4.21 16.30
C LYS A 90 5.43 -5.30 17.02
N ASP A 91 6.11 -6.16 17.77
CA ASP A 91 5.48 -7.30 18.46
C ASP A 91 5.06 -6.95 19.89
N THR A 92 5.58 -5.85 20.45
CA THR A 92 5.34 -5.42 21.83
C THR A 92 4.29 -4.30 21.92
N ASN A 93 4.20 -3.44 20.89
CA ASN A 93 3.31 -2.28 20.88
C ASN A 93 2.20 -2.45 19.83
N THR A 94 0.95 -2.44 20.29
CA THR A 94 -0.24 -2.62 19.45
C THR A 94 -0.33 -1.60 18.33
N GLU A 95 0.05 -0.35 18.57
CA GLU A 95 -0.06 0.73 17.58
C GLU A 95 0.98 0.58 16.47
N MET A 96 2.21 0.18 16.83
CA MET A 96 3.24 -0.16 15.83
C MET A 96 2.82 -1.37 14.99
N LYS A 97 2.21 -2.38 15.61
CA LYS A 97 1.70 -3.56 14.90
C LYS A 97 0.62 -3.20 13.88
N LYS A 98 -0.35 -2.37 14.29
CA LYS A 98 -1.42 -1.89 13.41
C LYS A 98 -0.85 -1.10 12.23
N PHE A 99 0.11 -0.21 12.48
CA PHE A 99 0.80 0.53 11.43
C PHE A 99 1.43 -0.40 10.40
N TRP A 100 2.23 -1.36 10.85
CA TRP A 100 2.90 -2.30 9.97
C TRP A 100 1.92 -3.21 9.22
N THR A 101 0.84 -3.63 9.89
CA THR A 101 -0.24 -4.40 9.24
C THR A 101 -0.94 -3.59 8.16
N PHE A 102 -1.19 -2.30 8.39
CA PHE A 102 -1.79 -1.40 7.41
C PHE A 102 -0.86 -1.18 6.21
N MET A 103 0.43 -0.92 6.44
CA MET A 103 1.43 -0.79 5.39
C MET A 103 1.55 -2.07 4.57
N ALA A 104 1.51 -3.23 5.22
CA ALA A 104 1.51 -4.54 4.59
C ALA A 104 0.28 -4.77 3.68
N LYS A 105 -0.93 -4.48 4.18
CA LYS A 105 -2.15 -4.55 3.36
C LYS A 105 -2.11 -3.60 2.17
N THR A 106 -1.63 -2.38 2.39
CA THR A 106 -1.47 -1.38 1.33
C THR A 106 -0.48 -1.86 0.27
N ALA A 107 0.66 -2.44 0.69
CA ALA A 107 1.62 -3.08 -0.20
C ALA A 107 0.98 -4.19 -1.05
N LEU A 108 0.17 -5.07 -0.44
CA LEU A 108 -0.52 -6.13 -1.16
C LEU A 108 -1.46 -5.57 -2.24
N VAL A 109 -2.32 -4.62 -1.86
CA VAL A 109 -3.26 -3.98 -2.80
C VAL A 109 -2.51 -3.24 -3.91
N VAL A 110 -1.40 -2.59 -3.59
CA VAL A 110 -0.60 -1.89 -4.60
C VAL A 110 0.11 -2.89 -5.53
N SER A 111 0.59 -4.01 -5.00
CA SER A 111 1.30 -5.03 -5.78
C SER A 111 0.41 -5.78 -6.78
N THR A 112 -0.88 -5.94 -6.48
CA THR A 112 -1.82 -6.59 -7.41
C THR A 112 -2.04 -5.77 -8.67
N VAL A 113 -1.87 -4.44 -8.57
CA VAL A 113 -2.06 -3.54 -9.69
C VAL A 113 -0.71 -3.19 -10.32
N ALA A 114 0.26 -2.71 -9.55
CA ALA A 114 1.56 -2.24 -10.02
C ALA A 114 2.57 -3.35 -10.34
N GLY A 115 2.26 -4.61 -9.99
CA GLY A 115 3.18 -5.74 -10.09
C GLY A 115 4.04 -5.92 -8.84
N ALA A 116 5.04 -6.80 -8.92
CA ALA A 116 5.87 -7.14 -7.77
C ALA A 116 6.58 -5.90 -7.20
N LEU A 117 6.38 -5.64 -5.91
CA LEU A 117 7.15 -4.64 -5.17
C LEU A 117 8.64 -5.00 -5.24
N GLN A 118 9.51 -4.01 -5.44
CA GLN A 118 10.97 -4.28 -5.54
C GLN A 118 11.54 -4.83 -4.23
N ILE A 119 10.82 -4.62 -3.13
CA ILE A 119 11.18 -5.04 -1.78
C ILE A 119 10.49 -6.35 -1.34
N ALA A 120 9.77 -7.05 -2.22
CA ALA A 120 8.93 -8.21 -1.90
C ALA A 120 9.66 -9.29 -1.07
N ASP A 121 10.86 -9.69 -1.46
CA ASP A 121 11.66 -10.71 -0.77
C ASP A 121 12.07 -10.31 0.66
N TYR A 122 12.27 -9.01 0.90
CA TYR A 122 12.66 -8.50 2.21
C TYR A 122 11.45 -8.21 3.09
N THR A 123 10.36 -7.69 2.52
CA THR A 123 9.08 -7.56 3.23
C THR A 123 8.56 -8.92 3.67
N ALA A 124 8.71 -9.97 2.85
CA ALA A 124 8.32 -11.34 3.22
C ALA A 124 9.16 -11.92 4.38
N LYS A 125 10.43 -11.53 4.51
CA LYS A 125 11.30 -11.94 5.62
C LYS A 125 11.01 -11.17 6.91
N THR A 126 10.65 -9.89 6.81
CA THR A 126 10.38 -9.03 7.97
C THR A 126 8.93 -9.11 8.46
N PHE A 127 7.99 -9.38 7.55
CA PHE A 127 6.55 -9.49 7.78
C PHE A 127 6.01 -10.76 7.09
N PRO A 128 6.18 -11.95 7.70
CA PRO A 128 5.74 -13.22 7.11
C PRO A 128 4.23 -13.28 6.86
N GLU A 129 3.43 -12.44 7.51
CA GLU A 129 1.99 -12.26 7.23
C GLU A 129 1.68 -11.83 5.78
N LEU A 130 2.61 -11.18 5.10
CA LEU A 130 2.51 -10.80 3.68
C LEU A 130 2.65 -11.97 2.71
N ASN A 131 3.20 -13.11 3.17
CA ASN A 131 3.34 -14.33 2.37
C ASN A 131 2.07 -15.18 2.36
N THR A 132 1.01 -14.75 3.04
CA THR A 132 -0.29 -15.42 2.95
C THR A 132 -0.94 -14.94 1.66
N PRO A 133 -1.08 -15.78 0.61
CA PRO A 133 -1.83 -15.38 -0.57
C PRO A 133 -3.26 -15.13 -0.11
N GLU A 134 -3.67 -13.86 -0.05
CA GLU A 134 -5.09 -13.54 0.05
C GLU A 134 -5.71 -14.11 -1.21
N LYS A 135 -6.46 -15.20 -1.01
CA LYS A 135 -7.07 -16.03 -2.04
C LYS A 135 -7.71 -15.12 -3.07
N VAL A 136 -7.03 -14.95 -4.21
CA VAL A 136 -7.56 -14.21 -5.35
C VAL A 136 -8.84 -14.93 -5.72
N ILE A 137 -9.98 -14.33 -5.37
CA ILE A 137 -11.27 -14.80 -5.84
C ILE A 137 -11.21 -14.60 -7.36
N HIS A 138 -10.98 -15.69 -8.08
CA HIS A 138 -11.25 -15.74 -9.51
C HIS A 138 -12.73 -15.40 -9.67
N ILE A 139 -13.03 -14.14 -9.95
CA ILE A 139 -14.31 -13.76 -10.53
C ILE A 139 -14.25 -14.32 -11.94
N SER A 140 -14.76 -15.54 -12.11
CA SER A 140 -15.07 -16.08 -13.43
C SER A 140 -16.08 -15.14 -14.07
N VAL A 141 -15.62 -14.31 -15.00
CA VAL A 141 -16.49 -13.54 -15.87
C VAL A 141 -17.22 -14.55 -16.75
N GLU A 142 -18.50 -14.70 -16.42
CA GLU A 142 -19.51 -15.49 -17.13
C GLU A 142 -19.50 -15.16 -18.63
N ASN A 143 -19.27 -16.17 -19.46
CA ASN A 143 -19.43 -16.06 -20.90
C ASN A 143 -20.93 -16.15 -21.20
N SER A 144 -21.62 -15.02 -21.14
CA SER A 144 -22.95 -14.85 -21.70
C SER A 144 -22.84 -14.79 -23.23
N LYS A 145 -23.26 -15.87 -23.89
CA LYS A 145 -23.78 -15.81 -25.25
C LYS A 145 -25.10 -16.57 -25.30
N LEU A 146 -26.18 -15.79 -25.24
CA LEU A 146 -27.42 -16.09 -25.94
C LEU A 146 -27.13 -16.17 -27.45
N GLU A 147 -27.62 -17.21 -28.13
CA GLU A 147 -28.34 -17.21 -29.43
C GLU A 147 -28.94 -18.63 -29.56
N SER A 148 -30.21 -18.86 -29.21
CA SER A 148 -31.36 -18.98 -30.13
C SER A 148 -31.10 -19.75 -31.43
N VAL A 149 -31.62 -20.98 -31.53
CA VAL A 149 -32.67 -21.48 -32.46
C VAL A 149 -32.83 -22.99 -32.23
#